data_AF-A0AAD0TTY2-F1
#
_entry.id   AF-A0AAD0TTY2-F1
#
_cell.length_a   1.000
_cell.length_b   1.000
_cell.length_c   1.000
_cell.angle_alpha   90.00
_cell.angle_beta   90.00
_cell.angle_gamma   90.00
#
_symmetry.space_group_name_H-M   'P 1'
#
loop_
_entity.id
_entity.type
_entity.pdbx_description
1 polymer ?
#
loop_
_entity_poly.entity_id
_entity_poly.type
_entity_poly.pdbx_seq_one_letter_code
_entity_poly.pdbx_strand_id
1 'polypeptide(L)'
;MQDIEVFDLVIILITLLLGLKGLFRGLIKEVFGIVGIVGAIFVASRISTEVGGLLAPILVIENQSTIKLIGFVVSLVAVWLIVYSAGVVVSKIFSASGLGIVDRIFGLIFGMLKIFLIFSVIAYSLNQVGSFKKVIDEKFSNSFMMPHLLSVGSYIIKFDTTAMVNTIDKTIQNATDGSVSIQNGIEETKQSLEPALNDIKENVEQLDNLKENLDSTKDKLQDIRNKDE
;
A
#
# COMPACT_ATOMS: atom_id res chain seq x y z
N MET A 1 31.45 17.51 -33.22
CA MET A 1 30.20 18.19 -32.80
C MET A 1 29.15 17.10 -32.79
N GLN A 2 28.30 17.03 -31.76
CA GLN A 2 27.19 16.05 -31.78
C GLN A 2 26.18 16.52 -32.82
N ASP A 3 25.84 15.63 -33.75
CA ASP A 3 24.89 15.91 -34.81
C ASP A 3 23.49 15.48 -34.36
N ILE A 4 22.45 16.18 -34.82
CA ILE A 4 21.07 15.79 -34.53
C ILE A 4 20.77 14.54 -35.35
N GLU A 5 20.74 13.40 -34.68
CA GLU A 5 20.43 12.12 -35.29
C GLU A 5 18.92 11.91 -35.41
N VAL A 6 18.51 11.00 -36.30
CA VAL A 6 17.10 10.61 -36.44
C VAL A 6 16.53 10.14 -35.09
N PHE A 7 17.36 9.48 -34.29
CA PHE A 7 17.01 9.07 -32.92
C PHE A 7 16.64 10.27 -32.02
N ASP A 8 17.41 11.36 -32.09
CA ASP A 8 17.16 12.54 -31.27
C ASP A 8 15.81 13.16 -31.63
N LEU A 9 15.53 13.28 -32.93
CA LEU A 9 14.26 13.79 -33.42
C LEU A 9 13.08 12.92 -32.97
N VAL A 10 13.23 11.60 -33.01
CA VAL A 10 12.20 10.66 -32.55
C VAL A 10 11.93 10.82 -31.04
N ILE A 11 12.98 10.87 -30.21
CA ILE A 11 12.82 11.02 -28.76
C ILE A 11 12.19 12.37 -28.41
N ILE A 12 12.66 13.46 -29.04
CA ILE A 12 12.10 14.80 -28.84
C ILE A 12 10.63 14.81 -29.26
N LEU A 13 10.30 14.25 -30.43
CA LEU A 13 8.94 14.24 -30.94
C LEU A 13 8.01 13.42 -30.04
N ILE A 14 8.40 12.22 -29.61
CA ILE A 14 7.57 11.40 -28.71
C ILE A 14 7.40 12.09 -27.36
N THR A 15 8.48 12.65 -26.79
CA THR A 15 8.42 13.39 -25.53
C THR A 15 7.50 14.60 -25.64
N LEU A 16 7.56 15.31 -26.76
CA LEU A 16 6.69 16.44 -27.05
C LEU A 16 5.23 16.01 -27.17
N LEU A 17 4.92 15.00 -27.98
CA LEU A 17 3.56 14.53 -28.25
C LEU A 17 2.90 13.96 -26.98
N LEU A 18 3.62 13.12 -26.24
CA LEU A 18 3.12 12.54 -24.99
C LEU A 18 3.08 13.58 -23.87
N GLY A 19 4.06 14.47 -23.82
CA GLY A 19 4.10 15.59 -22.87
C GLY A 19 2.98 16.61 -23.11
N LEU A 20 2.52 16.78 -24.35
CA LEU A 20 1.40 17.65 -24.71
C LEU A 20 0.10 17.25 -24.01
N LYS A 21 -0.05 15.97 -23.67
CA LYS A 21 -1.15 15.49 -22.80
C LYS A 21 -1.18 16.22 -21.45
N GLY A 22 -0.01 16.60 -20.93
CA GLY A 22 0.14 17.39 -19.71
C GLY A 22 -0.45 18.79 -19.82
N LEU A 23 -0.40 19.42 -21.01
CA LEU A 23 -1.05 20.71 -21.27
C LEU A 23 -2.57 20.62 -21.11
N PHE A 24 -3.17 19.53 -21.57
CA PHE A 24 -4.62 19.32 -21.48
C PHE A 24 -5.08 18.90 -20.08
N ARG A 25 -4.23 18.17 -19.35
CA ARG A 25 -4.55 17.69 -18.00
C ARG A 25 -4.34 18.74 -16.92
N GLY A 26 -3.25 19.51 -17.01
CA GLY A 26 -2.77 20.44 -15.97
C GLY A 26 -1.74 19.80 -15.04
N LEU A 27 -0.89 20.63 -14.44
CA LEU A 27 0.17 20.25 -13.50
C LEU A 27 -0.42 19.50 -12.30
N ILE A 28 -1.46 20.05 -11.69
CA ILE A 28 -2.03 19.51 -10.45
C ILE A 28 -2.45 18.06 -10.64
N LYS A 29 -3.14 17.75 -11.75
CA LYS A 29 -3.57 16.37 -12.03
C LYS A 29 -2.41 15.43 -12.30
N GLU A 30 -1.35 15.89 -12.97
CA GLU A 30 -0.17 15.06 -13.21
C GLU A 30 0.62 14.78 -11.91
N VAL A 31 0.80 15.79 -11.05
CA VAL A 31 1.47 15.65 -9.75
C VAL A 31 0.68 14.72 -8.83
N PHE A 32 -0.62 14.94 -8.68
CA PHE A 32 -1.49 14.05 -7.91
C PHE A 32 -1.55 12.64 -8.48
N GLY A 33 -1.37 12.48 -9.80
CA GLY A 33 -1.23 11.16 -10.42
C GLY A 33 0.00 10.40 -9.92
N ILE A 34 1.17 11.06 -9.85
CA ILE A 34 2.40 10.44 -9.35
C ILE A 34 2.35 10.24 -7.83
N VAL A 35 2.02 11.30 -7.08
CA VAL A 35 1.88 11.24 -5.61
C VAL A 35 0.83 10.22 -5.21
N GLY A 36 -0.26 10.12 -5.98
CA GLY A 36 -1.30 9.13 -5.78
C GLY A 36 -0.78 7.71 -5.92
N ILE A 37 0.10 7.41 -6.89
CA ILE A 37 0.69 6.06 -7.02
C ILE A 37 1.62 5.77 -5.85
N VAL A 38 2.52 6.69 -5.51
CA VAL A 38 3.49 6.51 -4.42
C VAL A 38 2.77 6.34 -3.08
N GLY A 39 1.80 7.22 -2.78
CA GLY A 39 0.98 7.13 -1.59
C GLY A 39 0.09 5.89 -1.58
N ALA A 40 -0.48 5.51 -2.71
CA ALA A 40 -1.29 4.29 -2.81
C ALA A 40 -0.45 3.03 -2.55
N ILE A 41 0.79 2.95 -3.07
CA ILE A 41 1.69 1.82 -2.77
C ILE A 41 1.94 1.74 -1.26
N PHE A 42 2.25 2.87 -0.61
CA PHE A 42 2.48 2.90 0.83
C PHE A 42 1.25 2.43 1.63
N VAL A 43 0.08 3.01 1.38
CA VAL A 43 -1.16 2.69 2.11
C VAL A 43 -1.60 1.26 1.80
N ALA A 44 -1.65 0.88 0.53
CA ALA A 44 -2.07 -0.45 0.08
C ALA A 44 -1.15 -1.54 0.62
N SER A 45 0.15 -1.28 0.76
CA SER A 45 1.07 -2.26 1.33
C SER A 45 0.66 -2.65 2.76
N ARG A 46 0.12 -1.70 3.54
CA ARG A 46 -0.26 -1.90 4.93
C ARG A 46 -1.61 -2.58 5.10
N ILE A 47 -2.61 -2.18 4.32
CA ILE A 47 -3.99 -2.73 4.42
C ILE A 47 -4.23 -3.94 3.52
N SER A 48 -3.22 -4.38 2.75
CA SER A 48 -3.32 -5.48 1.77
C SER A 48 -3.88 -6.78 2.36
N THR A 49 -3.49 -7.13 3.59
CA THR A 49 -3.97 -8.36 4.25
C THR A 49 -5.44 -8.26 4.65
N GLU A 50 -5.87 -7.11 5.18
CA GLU A 50 -7.26 -6.87 5.59
C GLU A 50 -8.20 -6.89 4.38
N VAL A 51 -7.86 -6.11 3.35
CA VAL A 51 -8.65 -6.03 2.12
C VAL A 51 -8.63 -7.37 1.39
N GLY A 52 -7.49 -8.06 1.34
CA GLY A 52 -7.39 -9.40 0.77
C GLY A 52 -8.30 -10.39 1.50
N GLY A 53 -8.28 -10.40 2.84
CA GLY A 53 -9.10 -11.29 3.66
C GLY A 53 -10.61 -11.09 3.45
N LEU A 54 -11.05 -9.86 3.23
CA LEU A 54 -12.46 -9.57 2.87
C LEU A 54 -12.84 -10.10 1.48
N LEU A 55 -11.88 -10.16 0.55
CA LEU A 55 -12.10 -10.62 -0.82
C LEU A 55 -11.92 -12.13 -1.00
N ALA A 56 -11.15 -12.78 -0.12
CA ALA A 56 -10.83 -14.21 -0.22
C ALA A 56 -12.06 -15.12 -0.29
N PRO A 57 -13.12 -14.92 0.53
CA PRO A 57 -14.34 -15.74 0.44
C PRO A 57 -15.12 -15.51 -0.85
N ILE A 58 -15.08 -14.29 -1.39
CA ILE A 58 -15.82 -13.90 -2.60
C ILE A 58 -15.16 -14.48 -3.85
N LEU A 59 -13.82 -14.51 -3.86
CA LEU A 59 -13.01 -14.95 -5.00
C LEU A 59 -12.57 -16.42 -4.90
N VAL A 60 -12.97 -17.12 -3.84
CA VAL A 60 -12.63 -18.54 -3.58
C VAL A 60 -11.11 -18.77 -3.68
N ILE A 61 -10.34 -17.88 -3.05
CA ILE A 61 -8.88 -17.96 -3.02
C ILE A 61 -8.46 -18.55 -1.68
N GLU A 62 -7.66 -19.61 -1.72
CA GLU A 62 -7.14 -20.27 -0.49
C GLU A 62 -5.67 -19.92 -0.22
N ASN A 63 -4.94 -19.47 -1.25
CA ASN A 63 -3.53 -19.15 -1.12
C ASN A 63 -3.32 -17.76 -0.49
N GLN A 64 -2.73 -17.73 0.70
CA GLN A 64 -2.45 -16.49 1.46
C GLN A 64 -1.62 -15.46 0.69
N SER A 65 -0.65 -15.89 -0.12
CA SER A 65 0.16 -14.99 -0.96
C SER A 65 -0.68 -14.34 -2.04
N THR A 66 -1.58 -15.11 -2.66
CA THR A 66 -2.52 -14.62 -3.68
C THR A 66 -3.54 -13.66 -3.06
N ILE A 67 -4.07 -13.97 -1.88
CA ILE A 67 -4.99 -13.11 -1.13
C ILE A 67 -4.34 -11.75 -0.85
N LYS A 68 -3.10 -11.75 -0.34
CA LYS A 68 -2.36 -10.51 -0.07
C LYS A 68 -2.07 -9.70 -1.33
N LEU A 69 -1.71 -10.37 -2.44
CA LEU A 69 -1.48 -9.73 -3.74
C LEU A 69 -2.76 -9.05 -4.23
N ILE A 70 -3.88 -9.77 -4.25
CA ILE A 70 -5.17 -9.23 -4.70
C ILE A 70 -5.58 -8.05 -3.81
N GLY A 71 -5.47 -8.21 -2.49
CA GLY A 71 -5.74 -7.14 -1.53
C GLY A 71 -4.88 -5.90 -1.77
N PHE A 72 -3.59 -6.08 -2.07
CA PHE A 72 -2.69 -4.99 -2.45
C PHE A 72 -3.15 -4.28 -3.73
N VAL A 73 -3.44 -5.03 -4.81
CA VAL A 73 -3.84 -4.45 -6.11
C VAL A 73 -5.14 -3.68 -5.99
N VAL A 74 -6.15 -4.27 -5.33
CA VAL A 74 -7.46 -3.63 -5.15
C VAL A 74 -7.32 -2.36 -4.30
N SER A 75 -6.58 -2.45 -3.19
CA SER A 75 -6.33 -1.29 -2.32
C SER A 75 -5.57 -0.19 -3.05
N LEU A 76 -4.56 -0.56 -3.84
CA LEU A 76 -3.76 0.39 -4.61
C LEU A 76 -4.64 1.16 -5.60
N VAL A 77 -5.49 0.47 -6.35
CA VAL A 77 -6.40 1.11 -7.31
C VAL A 77 -7.41 1.99 -6.58
N ALA A 78 -7.99 1.52 -5.48
CA ALA A 78 -8.97 2.28 -4.70
C ALA A 78 -8.36 3.58 -4.13
N VAL A 79 -7.21 3.49 -3.46
CA VAL A 79 -6.52 4.65 -2.88
C VAL A 79 -6.05 5.59 -3.98
N TRP A 80 -5.49 5.06 -5.07
CA TRP A 80 -5.05 5.87 -6.21
C TRP A 80 -6.22 6.66 -6.82
N LEU A 81 -7.38 6.05 -6.99
CA LEU A 81 -8.59 6.72 -7.50
C LEU A 81 -9.05 7.84 -6.57
N ILE A 82 -9.01 7.64 -5.25
CA ILE A 82 -9.38 8.65 -4.27
C ILE A 82 -8.44 9.86 -4.37
N VAL A 83 -7.13 9.62 -4.35
CA VAL A 83 -6.12 10.70 -4.42
C VAL A 83 -6.20 11.42 -5.78
N TYR A 84 -6.35 10.68 -6.87
CA TYR A 84 -6.50 11.27 -8.20
C TYR A 84 -7.76 12.14 -8.29
N SER A 85 -8.88 11.68 -7.74
CA SER A 85 -10.13 12.44 -7.69
C SER A 85 -9.99 13.73 -6.87
N ALA A 86 -9.29 13.67 -5.73
CA ALA A 86 -8.95 14.86 -4.96
C ALA A 86 -8.12 15.86 -5.80
N GLY A 87 -7.13 15.37 -6.56
CA GLY A 87 -6.34 16.19 -7.48
C GLY A 87 -7.19 16.87 -8.57
N VAL A 88 -8.24 16.20 -9.07
CA VAL A 88 -9.19 16.79 -10.02
C VAL A 88 -9.96 17.95 -9.38
N VAL A 89 -10.43 17.77 -8.14
CA VAL A 89 -11.13 18.83 -7.40
C VAL A 89 -10.22 20.03 -7.17
N VAL A 90 -8.98 19.81 -6.71
CA VAL A 90 -7.99 20.87 -6.49
C VAL A 90 -7.68 21.61 -7.80
N SER A 91 -7.49 20.89 -8.91
CA SER A 91 -7.25 21.49 -10.23
C SER A 91 -8.41 22.38 -10.68
N LYS A 92 -9.66 22.01 -10.34
CA LYS A 92 -10.84 22.82 -10.65
C LYS A 92 -10.87 24.12 -9.84
N ILE A 93 -10.46 24.08 -8.57
CA ILE A 93 -10.35 25.27 -7.71
C ILE A 93 -9.28 26.24 -8.25
N PHE A 94 -8.11 25.72 -8.64
CA PHE A 94 -7.05 26.53 -9.26
C PHE A 94 -7.51 27.16 -10.58
N SER A 95 -8.23 26.39 -11.40
CA SER A 95 -8.77 26.88 -12.67
C SER A 95 -9.80 28.00 -12.46
N ALA A 96 -10.65 27.89 -11.42
CA ALA A 96 -11.62 28.92 -11.07
C ALA A 96 -10.96 30.22 -10.58
N SER A 97 -9.75 30.14 -10.03
CA SER A 97 -8.97 31.29 -9.54
C SER A 97 -8.25 32.07 -10.64
N GLY A 98 -8.45 31.73 -11.91
CA GLY A 98 -7.76 32.34 -13.06
C GLY A 98 -6.35 31.79 -13.34
N LEU A 99 -5.85 30.89 -12.50
CA LEU A 99 -4.53 30.24 -12.64
C LEU A 99 -4.54 29.03 -13.58
N GLY A 100 -5.65 28.76 -14.27
CA GLY A 100 -5.79 27.60 -15.15
C GLY A 100 -4.77 27.55 -16.30
N ILE A 101 -4.37 28.70 -16.86
CA ILE A 101 -3.33 28.75 -17.91
C ILE A 101 -1.97 28.34 -17.35
N VAL A 102 -1.64 28.84 -16.15
CA VAL A 102 -0.39 28.49 -15.45
C VAL A 102 -0.37 26.99 -15.15
N ASP A 103 -1.44 26.43 -14.60
CA ASP A 103 -1.59 24.99 -14.36
C ASP A 103 -1.36 24.16 -15.64
N ARG A 104 -1.89 24.60 -16.77
CA ARG A 104 -1.70 23.92 -18.07
C ARG A 104 -0.26 24.00 -18.58
N ILE A 105 0.38 25.18 -18.55
CA ILE A 105 1.75 25.35 -19.03
C ILE A 105 2.73 24.54 -18.18
N PHE A 106 2.61 24.60 -16.86
CA PHE A 106 3.43 23.75 -16.00
C PHE A 106 3.08 22.27 -16.17
N GLY A 107 1.82 21.94 -16.47
CA GLY A 107 1.40 20.59 -16.84
C GLY A 107 2.12 20.07 -18.08
N LEU A 108 2.32 20.91 -19.09
CA LEU A 108 3.11 20.57 -20.27
C LEU A 108 4.57 20.25 -19.91
N ILE A 109 5.22 21.15 -19.15
CA ILE A 109 6.63 20.99 -18.75
C ILE A 109 6.79 19.72 -17.91
N PHE A 110 5.91 19.51 -16.93
CA PHE A 110 5.93 18.34 -16.07
C PHE A 110 5.63 17.05 -16.85
N GLY A 111 4.69 17.10 -17.81
CA GLY A 111 4.38 15.99 -18.71
C GLY A 111 5.59 15.59 -19.55
N MET A 112 6.27 16.56 -20.18
CA MET A 112 7.51 16.29 -20.92
C MET A 112 8.59 15.72 -20.02
N LEU A 113 8.81 16.33 -18.85
CA LEU A 113 9.80 15.88 -17.87
C LEU A 113 9.54 14.43 -17.47
N LYS A 114 8.29 14.08 -17.12
CA LYS A 114 7.91 12.71 -16.76
C LYS A 114 8.22 11.71 -17.87
N ILE A 115 7.85 12.02 -19.12
CA ILE A 115 8.11 11.12 -20.25
C ILE A 115 9.62 10.99 -20.52
N PHE A 116 10.35 12.10 -20.44
CA PHE A 116 11.80 12.11 -20.56
C PHE A 116 12.48 11.26 -19.47
N LEU A 117 12.02 11.35 -18.22
CA LEU A 117 12.52 10.53 -17.11
C LEU A 117 12.28 9.03 -17.35
N ILE A 118 11.09 8.66 -17.88
CA ILE A 118 10.78 7.27 -18.24
C ILE A 118 11.77 6.76 -19.31
N PHE A 119 11.99 7.53 -20.37
CA PHE A 119 12.99 7.16 -21.38
C PHE A 119 14.41 7.07 -20.81
N SER A 120 14.78 7.95 -19.87
CA SER A 120 16.09 7.95 -19.22
C SER A 120 16.33 6.65 -18.45
N VAL A 121 15.34 6.21 -17.65
CA VAL A 121 15.39 4.95 -16.89
C VAL A 121 15.50 3.75 -17.83
N ILE A 122 14.72 3.73 -18.93
CA ILE A 122 14.75 2.64 -19.91
C ILE A 122 16.11 2.60 -20.62
N ALA A 123 16.59 3.73 -21.13
CA ALA A 123 17.86 3.83 -21.85
C ALA A 123 19.03 3.37 -20.97
N TYR A 124 19.10 3.83 -19.72
CA TYR A 124 20.12 3.40 -18.79
C TYR A 124 20.03 1.90 -18.44
N SER A 125 18.81 1.40 -18.23
CA SER A 125 18.59 -0.03 -17.95
C SER A 125 19.02 -0.92 -19.12
N LEU A 126 18.74 -0.50 -20.37
CA LEU A 126 19.22 -1.19 -21.56
C LEU A 126 20.75 -1.11 -21.68
N ASN A 127 21.35 0.03 -21.35
CA ASN A 127 22.81 0.19 -21.39
C ASN A 127 23.56 -0.71 -20.38
N GLN A 128 22.90 -1.15 -19.31
CA GLN A 128 23.45 -2.12 -18.37
C GLN A 128 23.51 -3.55 -18.95
N VAL A 129 22.75 -3.85 -20.00
CA VAL A 129 22.73 -5.16 -20.65
C VAL A 129 23.74 -5.18 -21.79
N GLY A 130 24.75 -6.05 -21.69
CA GLY A 130 25.91 -6.06 -22.60
C GLY A 130 25.59 -6.14 -24.10
N SER A 131 24.52 -6.85 -24.48
CA SER A 131 24.06 -6.93 -25.88
C SER A 131 23.52 -5.59 -26.40
N PHE A 132 22.80 -4.84 -25.56
CA PHE A 132 22.24 -3.53 -25.93
C PHE A 132 23.28 -2.43 -25.84
N LYS A 133 24.23 -2.51 -24.90
CA LYS A 133 25.34 -1.56 -24.78
C LYS A 133 26.12 -1.41 -26.10
N LYS A 134 26.45 -2.52 -26.76
CA LYS A 134 27.15 -2.48 -28.06
C LYS A 134 26.35 -1.73 -29.12
N VAL A 135 25.05 -1.99 -29.22
CA VAL A 135 24.15 -1.30 -30.15
C VAL A 135 24.05 0.19 -29.82
N ILE A 136 24.01 0.54 -28.54
CA ILE A 136 23.97 1.94 -28.09
C ILE A 136 25.26 2.67 -28.42
N ASP A 137 26.41 2.08 -28.13
CA ASP A 137 27.72 2.67 -28.41
C ASP A 137 27.98 2.78 -29.92
N GLU A 138 27.47 1.84 -30.74
CA GLU A 138 27.70 1.83 -32.18
C GLU A 138 26.71 2.71 -32.96
N LYS A 139 25.43 2.69 -32.58
CA LYS A 139 24.35 3.38 -33.34
C LYS A 139 23.87 4.69 -32.73
N PHE A 140 24.14 4.94 -31.44
CA PHE A 140 23.63 6.13 -30.73
C PHE A 140 24.74 6.92 -30.03
N SER A 141 26.01 6.68 -30.34
CA SER A 141 27.14 7.43 -29.75
C SER A 141 27.23 8.88 -30.21
N ASN A 142 26.78 9.19 -31.43
CA ASN A 142 26.75 10.55 -31.95
C ASN A 142 25.50 11.35 -31.55
N SER A 143 24.50 10.67 -30.95
CA SER A 143 23.24 11.29 -30.54
C SER A 143 23.45 12.31 -29.43
N PHE A 144 22.76 13.45 -29.55
CA PHE A 144 22.75 14.49 -28.53
C PHE A 144 21.91 14.08 -27.31
N MET A 145 20.77 13.41 -27.51
CA MET A 145 19.83 13.00 -26.45
C MET A 145 20.33 11.82 -25.63
N MET A 146 21.00 10.83 -26.26
CA MET A 146 21.46 9.61 -25.61
C MET A 146 22.30 9.84 -24.34
N PRO A 147 23.37 10.66 -24.34
CA PRO A 147 24.15 10.90 -23.13
C PRO A 147 23.34 11.56 -22.01
N HIS A 148 22.36 12.40 -22.34
CA HIS A 148 21.47 13.03 -21.37
C HIS A 148 20.53 12.00 -20.73
N LEU A 149 19.94 11.12 -21.54
CA LEU A 149 19.10 10.01 -21.06
C LEU A 149 19.89 9.06 -20.15
N LEU A 150 21.13 8.71 -20.52
CA LEU A 150 21.99 7.83 -19.72
C LEU A 150 22.42 8.49 -18.41
N SER A 151 22.80 9.77 -18.44
CA SER A 151 23.18 10.52 -17.24
C SER A 151 22.02 10.57 -16.24
N VAL A 152 20.86 11.06 -16.68
CA VAL A 152 19.66 11.20 -15.83
C VAL A 152 19.17 9.83 -15.37
N GLY A 153 19.15 8.83 -16.25
CA GLY A 153 18.76 7.46 -15.90
C GLY A 153 19.68 6.86 -14.84
N SER A 154 20.98 7.13 -14.92
CA SER A 154 21.95 6.68 -13.91
C SER A 154 21.71 7.31 -12.55
N TYR A 155 21.38 8.61 -12.50
CA TYR A 155 21.05 9.30 -11.24
C TYR A 155 19.80 8.74 -10.60
N ILE A 156 18.77 8.43 -11.40
CA ILE A 156 17.51 7.85 -10.89
C ILE A 156 17.74 6.44 -10.35
N ILE A 157 18.42 5.57 -11.09
CA ILE A 157 18.59 4.16 -10.72
C ILE A 157 19.60 3.97 -9.58
N LYS A 158 20.66 4.78 -9.55
CA LYS A 158 21.65 4.76 -8.46
C LYS A 158 21.19 5.55 -7.24
N PHE A 159 19.99 6.13 -7.26
CA PHE A 159 19.43 6.79 -6.10
C PHE A 159 19.23 5.72 -5.01
N ASP A 160 20.08 5.75 -3.98
CA ASP A 160 20.12 4.74 -2.93
C ASP A 160 18.88 4.84 -2.04
N THR A 161 17.81 4.14 -2.43
CA THR A 161 16.59 4.02 -1.62
C THR A 161 16.79 3.11 -0.41
N THR A 162 17.89 2.37 -0.32
CA THR A 162 18.12 1.35 0.72
C THR A 162 18.15 1.97 2.11
N ALA A 163 18.75 3.16 2.25
CA ALA A 163 18.77 3.87 3.51
C ALA A 163 17.36 4.22 4.01
N MET A 164 16.50 4.71 3.10
CA MET A 164 15.11 5.06 3.41
C MET A 164 14.27 3.81 3.71
N VAL A 165 14.43 2.75 2.91
CA VAL A 165 13.71 1.48 3.08
C VAL A 165 14.06 0.85 4.43
N ASN A 166 15.33 0.82 4.81
CA ASN A 166 15.75 0.27 6.11
C ASN A 166 15.15 1.03 7.31
N THR A 167 15.00 2.35 7.21
CA THR A 167 14.34 3.14 8.26
C THR A 167 12.83 2.86 8.33
N ILE A 168 12.18 2.71 7.17
CA ILE A 168 10.76 2.33 7.09
C ILE A 168 10.56 0.91 7.64
N ASP A 169 11.41 -0.05 7.29
CA ASP A 169 11.34 -1.43 7.74
C ASP A 169 11.50 -1.54 9.26
N LYS A 170 12.46 -0.81 9.86
CA LYS A 170 12.59 -0.75 11.32
C LYS A 170 11.34 -0.17 11.99
N THR A 171 10.75 0.87 11.41
CA THR A 171 9.52 1.48 11.95
C THR A 171 8.33 0.53 11.83
N ILE A 172 8.22 -0.18 10.71
CA ILE A 172 7.19 -1.19 10.46
C ILE A 172 7.35 -2.40 11.38
N GLN A 173 8.57 -2.91 11.58
CA GLN A 173 8.87 -4.01 12.50
C GLN A 173 8.52 -3.62 13.93
N ASN A 174 9.00 -2.49 14.43
CA ASN A 174 8.67 -2.03 15.79
C ASN A 174 7.15 -1.91 16.02
N ALA A 175 6.40 -1.39 15.04
CA ALA A 175 4.93 -1.31 15.12
C ALA A 175 4.24 -2.70 15.08
N THR A 176 4.86 -3.67 14.40
CA THR A 176 4.34 -5.04 14.26
C THR A 176 4.69 -5.89 15.49
N ASP A 177 5.91 -5.80 15.98
CA ASP A 177 6.38 -6.50 17.18
C ASP A 177 5.65 -6.00 18.43
N GLY A 178 5.35 -4.70 18.52
CA GLY A 178 4.53 -4.12 19.58
C GLY A 178 3.08 -4.63 19.58
N SER A 179 2.52 -4.90 18.39
CA SER A 179 1.15 -5.47 18.29
C SER A 179 1.13 -6.98 18.51
N VAL A 180 2.17 -7.71 18.10
CA VAL A 180 2.35 -9.15 18.37
C VAL A 180 2.61 -9.42 19.86
N SER A 181 3.42 -8.60 20.54
CA SER A 181 3.65 -8.75 22.00
C SER A 181 2.39 -8.47 22.82
N ILE A 182 1.53 -7.54 22.39
CA ILE A 182 0.20 -7.35 22.97
C ILE A 182 -0.72 -8.55 22.70
N GLN A 183 -0.72 -9.11 21.48
CA GLN A 183 -1.52 -10.32 21.18
C GLN A 183 -1.06 -11.53 21.98
N ASN A 184 0.25 -11.77 22.08
CA ASN A 184 0.80 -12.88 22.85
C ASN A 184 0.52 -12.71 24.35
N GLY A 185 0.61 -11.50 24.89
CA GLY A 185 0.23 -11.22 26.28
C GLY A 185 -1.26 -11.44 26.55
N ILE A 186 -2.14 -11.15 25.57
CA ILE A 186 -3.58 -11.43 25.66
C ILE A 186 -3.84 -12.95 25.63
N GLU A 187 -3.13 -13.71 24.79
CA GLU A 187 -3.23 -15.17 24.74
C GLU A 187 -2.70 -15.85 26.01
N GLU A 188 -1.53 -15.44 26.53
CA GLU A 188 -1.01 -15.94 27.83
C GLU A 188 -1.97 -15.63 28.99
N THR A 189 -2.55 -14.43 28.99
CA THR A 189 -3.54 -14.04 30.00
C THR A 189 -4.81 -14.88 29.88
N LYS A 190 -5.33 -15.12 28.67
CA LYS A 190 -6.46 -16.03 28.46
C LYS A 190 -6.17 -17.45 28.92
N GLN A 191 -5.01 -17.99 28.55
CA GLN A 191 -4.60 -19.35 28.91
C GLN A 191 -4.43 -19.51 30.43
N SER A 192 -4.00 -18.45 31.12
CA SER A 192 -3.89 -18.43 32.58
C SER A 192 -5.24 -18.25 33.28
N LEU A 193 -6.23 -17.60 32.63
CA LEU A 193 -7.57 -17.39 33.18
C LEU A 193 -8.55 -18.54 32.93
N GLU A 194 -8.37 -19.34 31.86
CA GLU A 194 -9.22 -20.51 31.57
C GLU A 194 -9.34 -21.51 32.74
N PRO A 195 -8.25 -21.96 33.40
CA PRO A 195 -8.37 -22.89 34.53
C PRO A 195 -9.10 -22.28 35.72
N ALA A 196 -8.81 -21.01 36.06
CA ALA A 196 -9.50 -20.32 37.15
C ALA A 196 -11.00 -20.12 36.86
N LEU A 197 -11.38 -19.87 35.60
CA LEU A 197 -12.78 -19.77 35.18
C LEU A 197 -13.50 -21.12 35.24
N ASN A 198 -12.81 -22.22 34.93
CA ASN A 198 -13.37 -23.56 35.03
C ASN A 198 -13.55 -23.98 36.50
N ASP A 199 -12.58 -23.68 37.37
CA ASP A 199 -12.70 -23.92 38.81
C ASP A 199 -13.88 -23.15 39.42
N ILE A 200 -14.10 -21.90 39.00
CA ILE A 200 -15.26 -21.11 39.46
C ILE A 200 -16.57 -21.73 38.97
N LYS A 201 -16.65 -22.18 37.72
CA LYS A 201 -17.85 -22.86 37.20
C LYS A 201 -18.16 -24.13 37.97
N GLU A 202 -17.15 -24.94 38.25
CA GLU A 202 -17.31 -26.18 39.02
C GLU A 202 -17.80 -25.90 40.44
N ASN A 203 -17.25 -24.88 41.11
CA ASN A 203 -17.69 -24.48 42.45
C ASN A 203 -19.12 -23.91 42.47
N VAL A 204 -19.54 -23.19 41.41
CA VAL A 204 -20.93 -22.70 41.27
C VAL A 204 -21.90 -23.86 41.09
N GLU A 205 -21.53 -24.86 40.28
CA GLU A 205 -22.35 -26.05 40.07
C GLU A 205 -22.48 -26.89 41.35
N GLN A 206 -21.41 -26.98 42.16
CA GLN A 206 -21.47 -27.59 43.49
C GLN A 206 -22.39 -26.83 44.46
N LEU A 207 -22.40 -25.50 44.40
CA LEU A 207 -23.29 -24.68 45.24
C LEU A 207 -24.78 -24.85 44.89
N ASP A 208 -25.10 -25.01 43.61
CA ASP A 208 -26.48 -25.27 43.17
C ASP A 208 -26.95 -26.67 43.64
N ASN A 209 -26.09 -27.68 43.52
CA ASN A 209 -26.37 -29.03 44.05
C ASN A 209 -26.53 -29.05 45.59
N LEU A 210 -25.79 -28.21 46.32
CA LEU A 210 -25.93 -28.09 47.77
C LEU A 210 -27.24 -27.41 48.17
N LYS A 211 -27.68 -26.39 47.43
CA LYS A 211 -28.99 -25.76 47.65
C LYS A 211 -30.13 -26.74 47.42
N GLU A 212 -30.06 -27.53 46.36
CA GLU A 212 -31.07 -28.56 46.06
C GLU A 212 -31.17 -29.62 47.18
N ASN A 213 -30.01 -30.06 47.70
CA ASN A 213 -29.98 -30.97 48.85
C ASN A 213 -30.51 -30.32 50.15
N LEU A 214 -30.23 -29.03 50.36
CA LEU A 214 -30.72 -28.28 51.51
C LEU A 214 -32.25 -28.13 51.47
N ASP A 215 -32.81 -27.82 50.31
CA ASP A 215 -34.25 -27.70 50.11
C ASP A 215 -34.95 -29.05 50.30
N SER A 216 -34.41 -30.14 49.74
CA SER A 216 -34.95 -31.49 49.96
C SER A 216 -34.89 -31.94 51.43
N THR A 217 -33.88 -31.50 52.18
CA THR A 217 -33.75 -31.80 53.61
C THR A 217 -34.73 -30.97 54.44
N LYS A 218 -34.94 -29.71 54.05
CA LYS A 218 -35.91 -28.82 54.66
C LYS A 218 -37.35 -29.32 54.47
N ASP A 219 -37.68 -29.83 53.29
CA ASP A 219 -38.97 -30.45 52.99
C ASP A 219 -39.19 -31.72 53.84
N LYS A 220 -38.18 -32.60 53.95
CA LYS A 220 -38.25 -33.78 54.83
C LYS A 220 -38.43 -33.43 56.31
N LEU A 221 -37.80 -32.35 56.78
CA LEU A 221 -37.96 -31.87 58.16
C LEU A 221 -39.34 -31.24 58.41
N GLN A 222 -39.96 -30.61 57.40
CA GLN A 222 -41.35 -30.14 57.48
C GLN A 222 -42.33 -31.32 57.54
N ASP A 223 -42.09 -32.38 56.76
CA ASP A 223 -42.90 -33.60 56.79
C ASP A 223 -42.83 -34.34 58.14
N ILE A 224 -41.67 -34.35 58.80
CA ILE A 224 -41.53 -34.93 60.15
C ILE A 224 -42.26 -34.07 61.19
N ARG A 225 -42.15 -32.74 61.09
CA ARG A 225 -42.82 -31.81 62.02
C ARG A 225 -44.35 -31.88 61.94
N ASN A 226 -44.91 -32.11 60.76
CA ASN A 226 -46.36 -32.23 60.55
C ASN A 226 -46.93 -33.62 60.91
N LYS A 227 -46.08 -34.58 61.30
CA LYS A 227 -46.49 -35.95 61.65
C LYS A 227 -46.71 -36.16 63.16
N ASP A 228 -46.32 -35.17 63.97
CA ASP A 228 -46.44 -35.17 65.44
C ASP A 228 -47.59 -34.25 65.95
N GLU A 229 -48.42 -33.69 65.06
CA GLU A 229 -49.74 -33.07 65.36
C GLU A 229 -50.89 -34.00 64.97
#